data_AF-A0A4Y2SCL3-F1
#
_entry.id   AF-A0A4Y2SCL3-F1
#
_cell.length_a   1.000
_cell.length_b   1.000
_cell.length_c   1.000
_cell.angle_alpha   90.00
_cell.angle_beta   90.00
_cell.angle_gamma   90.00
#
_symmetry.space_group_name_H-M   'P 1'
#
loop_
_entity.id
_entity.type
_entity.pdbx_description
1 polymer ?
#
loop_
_entity_poly.entity_id
_entity_poly.type
_entity_poly.pdbx_seq_one_letter_code
_entity_poly.pdbx_strand_id
1 'polypeptide(L)'
;MFPRGEDGYTININQVEPGTSNQVNKMVSAMSFYAYRLLMRSTENRLLNFRQLLHQYLVDMHAKIETKRLLFIRLNQKKLRVDEYIHLKNAITNDSDLANHGKREILPSTFTGFPGNMHVYALNAITYVRHGGKPSLFITYTLNPNCKEMTQNLTNGQSKTDRHDLVARIFRQKLIKFMNVLVKGQVFGSVKYWLYSIEWQKRGLPHSHILIWLTNTLSTNQIDDIISAEIPNPSTDKNLYDIVIKNVVHGQCGAFNSLSPRFKEGNCSKMYPHQFIKETQFATDGYPLYRRRKSEDGGQTATVKNKSDTVMIDNRFIVPYSPLHLKMFDAHINAESCNSIKSIKYVLKYVHMGSD
;
A
#
# COMPACT_ATOMS: atom_id res chain seq x y z
N MET A 1 21.62 -5.24 -23.40
CA MET A 1 21.01 -4.09 -22.68
C MET A 1 21.83 -2.81 -22.77
N PHE A 2 23.17 -2.89 -22.89
CA PHE A 2 24.06 -1.72 -23.05
C PHE A 2 24.54 -1.62 -24.51
N PRO A 3 23.84 -0.90 -25.40
CA PRO A 3 24.11 -0.92 -26.84
C PRO A 3 25.42 -0.25 -27.24
N ARG A 4 26.09 0.44 -26.31
CA ARG A 4 27.38 1.12 -26.55
C ARG A 4 28.55 0.42 -25.85
N GLY A 5 28.37 -0.81 -25.36
CA GLY A 5 29.41 -1.54 -24.64
C GLY A 5 29.79 -0.91 -23.30
N GLU A 6 28.86 -0.21 -22.67
CA GLU A 6 29.13 0.58 -21.46
C GLU A 6 29.42 -0.33 -20.26
N ASP A 7 30.40 0.08 -19.44
CA ASP A 7 30.76 -0.66 -18.24
C ASP A 7 29.65 -0.69 -17.19
N GLY A 8 29.59 -1.83 -16.51
CA GLY A 8 28.77 -2.04 -15.34
C GLY A 8 29.35 -1.33 -14.10
N TYR A 9 28.64 -1.48 -12.98
CA TYR A 9 29.11 -0.95 -11.71
C TYR A 9 30.33 -1.73 -11.18
N THR A 10 31.35 -1.01 -10.73
CA THR A 10 32.52 -1.53 -10.02
C THR A 10 32.70 -0.79 -8.69
N ILE A 11 33.40 -1.38 -7.72
CA ILE A 11 33.62 -0.76 -6.39
C ILE A 11 34.45 0.52 -6.50
N ASN A 12 35.28 0.65 -7.54
CA ASN A 12 36.31 1.66 -7.69
C ASN A 12 35.86 2.93 -8.43
N ILE A 13 34.55 3.18 -8.48
CA ILE A 13 34.00 4.39 -9.11
C ILE A 13 33.99 5.53 -8.10
N ASN A 14 34.76 6.59 -8.35
CA ASN A 14 34.75 7.82 -7.55
C ASN A 14 33.53 8.68 -7.86
N GLN A 15 33.01 9.37 -6.84
CA GLN A 15 32.04 10.43 -7.03
C GLN A 15 32.69 11.61 -7.73
N VAL A 16 31.91 12.37 -8.48
CA VAL A 16 32.36 13.59 -9.17
C VAL A 16 31.53 14.76 -8.66
N GLU A 17 32.15 15.90 -8.43
CA GLU A 17 31.43 17.11 -8.03
C GLU A 17 30.42 17.54 -9.11
N PRO A 18 29.21 17.98 -8.74
CA PRO A 18 28.21 18.42 -9.71
C PRO A 18 28.75 19.55 -10.61
N GLY A 19 28.70 19.35 -11.93
CA GLY A 19 29.11 20.37 -12.90
C GLY A 19 30.62 20.45 -13.16
N THR A 20 31.44 19.60 -12.53
CA THR A 20 32.88 19.52 -12.81
C THR A 20 33.29 18.10 -13.22
N SER A 21 34.57 17.91 -13.52
CA SER A 21 35.19 16.59 -13.70
C SER A 21 36.05 16.17 -12.49
N ASN A 22 35.96 16.92 -11.39
CA ASN A 22 36.78 16.69 -10.21
C ASN A 22 36.25 15.50 -9.42
N GLN A 23 37.11 14.50 -9.23
CA GLN A 23 36.80 13.34 -8.42
C GLN A 23 36.87 13.69 -6.93
N VAL A 24 35.83 13.31 -6.20
CA VAL A 24 35.79 13.39 -4.73
C VAL A 24 36.37 12.11 -4.17
N ASN A 25 37.05 12.18 -3.03
CA ASN A 25 37.54 11.01 -2.28
C ASN A 25 36.39 10.26 -1.57
N LYS A 26 35.38 9.86 -2.35
CA LYS A 26 34.21 9.12 -1.91
C LYS A 26 33.71 8.24 -3.04
N MET A 27 33.50 6.97 -2.75
CA MET A 27 33.05 6.00 -3.75
C MET A 27 31.56 6.14 -4.06
N VAL A 28 31.18 5.86 -5.30
CA VAL A 28 29.79 5.72 -5.72
C VAL A 28 29.24 4.40 -5.18
N SER A 29 28.11 4.48 -4.47
CA SER A 29 27.41 3.28 -4.01
C SER A 29 26.72 2.58 -5.18
N ALA A 30 26.57 1.25 -5.11
CA ALA A 30 25.84 0.47 -6.10
C ALA A 30 24.43 1.04 -6.33
N MET A 31 23.75 1.39 -5.23
CA MET A 31 22.41 1.98 -5.25
C MET A 31 22.38 3.30 -6.01
N SER A 32 23.32 4.20 -5.74
CA SER A 32 23.44 5.49 -6.44
C SER A 32 23.71 5.30 -7.93
N PHE A 33 24.61 4.36 -8.28
CA PHE A 33 24.93 4.05 -9.67
C PHE A 33 23.71 3.55 -10.45
N TYR A 34 22.99 2.55 -9.92
CA TYR A 34 21.84 1.99 -10.60
C TYR A 34 20.63 2.95 -10.60
N ALA A 35 20.43 3.72 -9.52
CA ALA A 35 19.43 4.78 -9.51
C ALA A 35 19.70 5.84 -10.59
N TYR A 36 20.97 6.22 -10.78
CA TYR A 36 21.39 7.11 -11.86
C TYR A 36 21.09 6.51 -13.24
N ARG A 37 21.39 5.22 -13.46
CA ARG A 37 21.08 4.53 -14.74
C ARG A 37 19.57 4.46 -15.02
N LEU A 38 18.73 4.37 -14.00
CA LEU A 38 17.27 4.32 -14.08
C LEU A 38 16.58 5.69 -14.06
N LEU A 39 17.35 6.77 -14.00
CA LEU A 39 16.80 8.12 -14.02
C LEU A 39 16.22 8.42 -15.41
N MET A 40 15.01 8.97 -15.44
CA MET A 40 14.44 9.50 -16.69
C MET A 40 15.12 10.84 -17.01
N ARG A 41 15.58 10.99 -18.25
CA ARG A 41 16.25 12.20 -18.75
C ARG A 41 15.58 12.64 -20.05
N SER A 42 15.88 13.86 -20.48
CA SER A 42 15.47 14.36 -21.81
C SER A 42 16.05 13.51 -22.94
N THR A 43 17.25 12.96 -22.74
CA THR A 43 17.87 11.98 -23.64
C THR A 43 17.23 10.60 -23.46
N GLU A 44 17.11 9.85 -24.56
CA GLU A 44 16.54 8.49 -24.54
C GLU A 44 17.25 7.57 -23.52
N ASN A 45 16.50 7.10 -22.53
CA ASN A 45 16.97 6.04 -21.62
C ASN A 45 16.48 4.68 -22.12
N ARG A 46 17.29 4.04 -22.96
CA ARG A 46 16.97 2.74 -23.60
C ARG A 46 16.69 1.62 -22.61
N LEU A 47 17.33 1.66 -21.44
CA LEU A 47 17.12 0.65 -20.38
C LEU A 47 15.63 0.52 -20.02
N LEU A 48 14.95 1.66 -19.92
CA LEU A 48 13.54 1.72 -19.56
C LEU A 48 12.61 1.19 -20.65
N ASN A 49 13.11 1.00 -21.89
CA ASN A 49 12.32 0.52 -23.03
C ASN A 49 12.32 -1.02 -23.16
N PHE A 50 13.15 -1.74 -22.41
CA PHE A 50 13.32 -3.19 -22.59
C PHE A 50 12.28 -4.09 -21.89
N ARG A 51 11.20 -3.52 -21.33
CA ARG A 51 10.04 -4.25 -20.77
C ARG A 51 10.44 -5.37 -19.79
N GLN A 52 10.15 -6.64 -20.06
CA GLN A 52 10.51 -7.75 -19.17
C GLN A 52 12.00 -7.85 -18.86
N LEU A 53 12.88 -7.51 -19.82
CA LEU A 53 14.32 -7.48 -19.56
C LEU A 53 14.70 -6.37 -18.57
N LEU A 54 13.98 -5.24 -18.57
CA LEU A 54 14.14 -4.22 -17.52
C LEU A 54 13.81 -4.82 -16.14
N HIS A 55 12.77 -5.64 -16.02
CA HIS A 55 12.41 -6.25 -14.73
C HIS A 55 13.51 -7.17 -14.23
N GLN A 56 14.03 -8.05 -15.10
CA GLN A 56 15.16 -8.91 -14.76
C GLN A 56 16.38 -8.09 -14.32
N TYR A 57 16.69 -7.02 -15.06
CA TYR A 57 17.77 -6.11 -14.69
C TYR A 57 17.55 -5.48 -13.32
N LEU A 58 16.34 -4.99 -13.02
CA LEU A 58 16.02 -4.38 -11.73
C LEU A 58 16.21 -5.36 -10.57
N VAL A 59 15.73 -6.60 -10.72
CA VAL A 59 15.88 -7.66 -9.72
C VAL A 59 17.35 -8.02 -9.52
N ASP A 60 18.09 -8.24 -10.60
CA ASP A 60 19.51 -8.59 -10.53
C ASP A 60 20.34 -7.48 -9.89
N MET A 61 20.08 -6.22 -10.25
CA MET A 61 20.80 -5.08 -9.68
C MET A 61 20.41 -4.87 -8.21
N HIS A 62 19.15 -5.11 -7.84
CA HIS A 62 18.72 -5.07 -6.44
C HIS A 62 19.39 -6.18 -5.61
N ALA A 63 19.49 -7.40 -6.11
CA ALA A 63 20.21 -8.49 -5.46
C ALA A 63 21.69 -8.15 -5.23
N LYS A 64 22.35 -7.47 -6.20
CA LYS A 64 23.73 -6.96 -6.03
C LYS A 64 23.84 -5.90 -4.94
N ILE A 65 22.87 -4.98 -4.87
CA ILE A 65 22.81 -3.96 -3.81
C ILE A 65 22.65 -4.63 -2.44
N GLU A 66 21.70 -5.54 -2.29
CA GLU A 66 21.46 -6.22 -1.02
C GLU A 66 22.62 -7.12 -0.59
N THR A 67 23.26 -7.82 -1.53
CA THR A 67 24.49 -8.59 -1.26
C THR A 67 25.60 -7.70 -0.68
N LYS A 68 25.79 -6.50 -1.24
CA LYS A 68 26.76 -5.54 -0.70
C LYS A 68 26.37 -5.01 0.67
N ARG A 69 25.08 -4.78 0.90
CA ARG A 69 24.56 -4.33 2.20
C ARG A 69 24.78 -5.41 3.27
N LEU A 70 24.53 -6.68 2.95
CA LEU A 70 24.79 -7.82 3.82
C LEU A 70 26.29 -7.98 4.09
N LEU A 71 27.13 -7.87 3.06
CA LEU A 71 28.59 -7.91 3.23
C LEU A 71 29.09 -6.78 4.14
N PHE A 72 28.56 -5.56 4.00
CA PHE A 72 28.88 -4.47 4.91
C PHE A 72 28.51 -4.81 6.35
N ILE A 73 27.31 -5.35 6.59
CA ILE A 73 26.86 -5.75 7.93
C ILE A 73 27.77 -6.84 8.51
N ARG A 74 28.10 -7.86 7.72
CA ARG A 74 29.05 -8.94 8.05
C ARG A 74 30.41 -8.41 8.48
N LEU A 75 30.98 -7.48 7.70
CA LEU A 75 32.32 -6.94 7.96
C LEU A 75 32.36 -5.90 9.10
N ASN A 76 31.20 -5.33 9.48
CA ASN A 76 31.13 -4.24 10.46
C ASN A 76 30.36 -4.59 11.74
N GLN A 77 30.18 -5.89 12.05
CA GLN A 77 29.43 -6.37 13.24
C GLN A 77 29.86 -5.67 14.55
N LYS A 78 31.16 -5.51 14.79
CA LYS A 78 31.71 -4.82 15.98
C LYS A 78 31.27 -3.35 16.07
N LYS A 79 31.28 -2.62 14.95
CA LYS A 79 30.85 -1.21 14.89
C LYS A 79 29.34 -1.06 15.05
N LEU A 80 28.58 -2.07 14.62
CA LEU A 80 27.12 -2.11 14.74
C LEU A 80 26.65 -2.53 16.15
N ARG A 81 27.57 -2.71 17.12
CA ARG A 81 27.31 -3.16 18.49
C ARG A 81 26.47 -4.43 18.55
N VAL A 82 26.74 -5.34 17.62
CA VAL A 82 26.01 -6.61 17.54
C VAL A 82 26.15 -7.45 18.82
N ASP A 83 27.26 -7.30 19.54
CA ASP A 83 27.55 -8.06 20.75
C ASP A 83 26.48 -7.82 21.85
N GLU A 84 25.93 -6.60 21.99
CA GLU A 84 24.81 -6.32 22.91
C GLU A 84 23.55 -7.14 22.58
N TYR A 85 23.31 -7.43 21.30
CA TYR A 85 22.19 -8.26 20.84
C TYR A 85 22.45 -9.76 21.05
N ILE A 86 23.72 -10.19 21.08
CA ILE A 86 24.10 -11.60 21.36
C ILE A 86 23.72 -11.95 22.80
N HIS A 87 24.00 -11.08 23.78
CA HIS A 87 23.63 -11.32 25.17
C HIS A 87 22.10 -11.42 25.36
N LEU A 88 21.33 -10.56 24.68
CA LEU A 88 19.86 -10.59 24.71
C LEU A 88 19.28 -11.87 24.07
N LYS A 89 19.88 -12.34 22.97
CA LYS A 89 19.45 -13.53 22.24
C LYS A 89 19.87 -14.83 22.93
N ASN A 90 21.05 -14.87 23.53
CA ASN A 90 21.53 -16.01 24.33
C ASN A 90 20.71 -16.17 25.60
N ALA A 91 20.25 -15.08 26.23
CA ALA A 91 19.30 -15.16 27.35
C ALA A 91 17.93 -15.80 26.99
N ILE A 92 17.60 -15.84 25.69
CA ILE A 92 16.32 -16.37 25.17
C ILE A 92 16.49 -17.79 24.59
N THR A 93 17.72 -18.21 24.22
CA THR A 93 17.97 -19.49 23.53
C THR A 93 18.96 -20.34 24.32
N ASN A 94 18.53 -20.88 25.45
CA ASN A 94 19.24 -21.95 26.17
C ASN A 94 18.81 -23.32 25.63
N ASP A 95 19.21 -23.65 24.40
CA ASP A 95 19.34 -25.05 23.92
C ASP A 95 19.70 -25.06 22.42
N SER A 96 20.98 -25.22 22.08
CA SER A 96 21.38 -25.86 20.82
C SER A 96 22.89 -26.11 20.75
N ASP A 97 23.26 -27.29 20.26
CA ASP A 97 24.62 -27.78 20.05
C ASP A 97 25.48 -26.83 19.19
N LEU A 98 26.63 -26.44 19.75
CA LEU A 98 27.59 -25.48 19.18
C LEU A 98 28.42 -26.06 18.01
N ALA A 99 28.35 -27.36 17.73
CA ALA A 99 29.24 -28.04 16.79
C ALA A 99 28.84 -27.96 15.31
N ASN A 100 27.58 -27.59 15.00
CA ASN A 100 27.02 -27.69 13.63
C ASN A 100 26.71 -26.36 12.93
N HIS A 101 27.11 -25.21 13.49
CA HIS A 101 26.78 -23.92 12.91
C HIS A 101 28.02 -23.12 12.49
N GLY A 102 28.08 -22.71 11.22
CA GLY A 102 29.00 -21.67 10.77
C GLY A 102 28.82 -20.37 11.56
N LYS A 103 29.78 -19.44 11.44
CA LYS A 103 29.78 -18.18 12.19
C LYS A 103 28.44 -17.43 12.05
N ARG A 104 27.71 -17.29 13.16
CA ARG A 104 26.40 -16.61 13.21
C ARG A 104 26.58 -15.10 13.09
N GLU A 105 26.02 -14.50 12.06
CA GLU A 105 25.96 -13.04 11.87
C GLU A 105 24.60 -12.50 12.30
N ILE A 106 24.58 -11.38 13.02
CA ILE A 106 23.32 -10.75 13.43
C ILE A 106 23.01 -9.59 12.47
N LEU A 107 21.80 -9.63 11.95
CA LEU A 107 21.23 -8.53 11.19
C LEU A 107 20.56 -7.54 12.15
N PRO A 108 20.82 -6.23 12.00
CA PRO A 108 20.12 -5.22 12.79
C PRO A 108 18.63 -5.19 12.45
N SER A 109 17.79 -4.78 13.40
CA SER A 109 16.35 -4.62 13.19
C SER A 109 15.99 -3.55 12.14
N THR A 110 16.94 -2.72 11.72
CA THR A 110 16.81 -1.77 10.60
C THR A 110 16.95 -2.43 9.23
N PHE A 111 17.34 -3.72 9.16
CA PHE A 111 17.39 -4.47 7.91
C PHE A 111 15.98 -4.87 7.46
N THR A 112 15.45 -4.15 6.48
CA THR A 112 14.10 -4.32 5.94
C THR A 112 13.83 -5.76 5.49
N GLY A 113 12.65 -6.30 5.80
CA GLY A 113 12.23 -7.62 5.35
C GLY A 113 12.78 -8.80 6.16
N PHE A 114 13.59 -8.56 7.19
CA PHE A 114 14.04 -9.61 8.11
C PHE A 114 13.11 -9.74 9.33
N PRO A 115 13.01 -10.90 10.00
CA PRO A 115 12.13 -11.09 11.16
C PRO A 115 12.30 -10.05 12.27
N GLY A 116 13.55 -9.63 12.55
CA GLY A 116 13.81 -8.58 13.55
C GLY A 116 13.21 -7.22 13.17
N ASN A 117 13.17 -6.88 11.88
CA ASN A 117 12.54 -5.66 11.38
C ASN A 117 11.02 -5.72 11.49
N MET A 118 10.42 -6.84 11.08
CA MET A 118 8.97 -7.05 11.20
C MET A 118 8.52 -7.04 12.67
N HIS A 119 9.32 -7.65 13.56
CA HIS A 119 9.06 -7.65 14.99
C HIS A 119 9.05 -6.23 15.57
N VAL A 120 10.00 -5.36 15.19
CA VAL A 120 9.99 -3.96 15.62
C VAL A 120 8.76 -3.22 15.10
N TYR A 121 8.37 -3.40 13.83
CA TYR A 121 7.13 -2.79 13.32
C TYR A 121 5.88 -3.29 14.05
N ALA A 122 5.84 -4.58 14.40
CA ALA A 122 4.77 -5.16 15.19
C ALA A 122 4.69 -4.54 16.60
N LEU A 123 5.83 -4.44 17.29
CA LEU A 123 5.91 -3.80 18.61
C LEU A 123 5.51 -2.32 18.55
N ASN A 124 5.92 -1.59 17.52
CA ASN A 124 5.51 -0.20 17.31
C ASN A 124 4.00 -0.09 17.14
N ALA A 125 3.40 -0.96 16.32
CA ALA A 125 1.95 -1.01 16.14
C ALA A 125 1.24 -1.32 17.46
N ILE A 126 1.72 -2.30 18.25
CA ILE A 126 1.18 -2.61 19.59
C ILE A 126 1.29 -1.40 20.53
N THR A 127 2.39 -0.67 20.46
CA THR A 127 2.64 0.54 21.27
C THR A 127 1.61 1.63 20.95
N TYR A 128 1.33 1.88 19.67
CA TYR A 128 0.27 2.82 19.27
C TYR A 128 -1.10 2.42 19.80
N VAL A 129 -1.41 1.12 19.82
CA VAL A 129 -2.69 0.63 20.37
C VAL A 129 -2.75 0.79 21.88
N ARG A 130 -1.65 0.51 22.57
CA ARG A 130 -1.57 0.65 24.03
C ARG A 130 -1.75 2.09 24.48
N HIS A 131 -1.20 3.07 23.75
CA HIS A 131 -1.28 4.49 24.11
C HIS A 131 -2.45 5.24 23.46
N GLY A 132 -2.86 4.83 22.27
CA GLY A 132 -3.91 5.46 21.47
C GLY A 132 -5.26 4.77 21.56
N GLY A 133 -5.34 3.57 22.14
CA GLY A 133 -6.55 2.76 22.11
C GLY A 133 -6.87 2.26 20.71
N LYS A 134 -8.17 2.19 20.37
CA LYS A 134 -8.62 1.69 19.08
C LYS A 134 -8.50 2.77 18.00
N PRO A 135 -8.08 2.42 16.76
CA PRO A 135 -8.05 3.36 15.65
C PRO A 135 -9.47 3.83 15.33
N SER A 136 -9.61 5.06 14.86
CA SER A 136 -10.89 5.68 14.49
C SER A 136 -11.28 5.35 13.06
N LEU A 137 -10.31 5.29 12.14
CA LEU A 137 -10.55 5.01 10.73
C LEU A 137 -9.58 3.94 10.21
N PHE A 138 -10.10 3.10 9.32
CA PHE A 138 -9.35 2.19 8.49
C PHE A 138 -9.60 2.54 7.02
N ILE A 139 -8.55 2.94 6.32
CA ILE A 139 -8.63 3.40 4.94
C ILE A 139 -7.73 2.52 4.10
N THR A 140 -8.24 2.07 2.95
CA THR A 140 -7.39 1.44 1.95
C THR A 140 -7.29 2.29 0.71
N TYR A 141 -6.10 2.36 0.14
CA TYR A 141 -5.82 3.16 -1.05
C TYR A 141 -5.11 2.29 -2.09
N THR A 142 -5.73 2.13 -3.25
CA THR A 142 -5.17 1.45 -4.43
C THR A 142 -4.95 2.43 -5.56
N LEU A 143 -3.78 2.39 -6.21
CA LEU A 143 -3.51 3.23 -7.36
C LEU A 143 -4.52 2.97 -8.49
N ASN A 144 -5.09 4.05 -9.06
CA ASN A 144 -5.76 3.96 -10.37
C ASN A 144 -4.69 3.83 -11.47
N PRO A 145 -4.60 2.68 -12.15
CA PRO A 145 -3.58 2.45 -13.17
C PRO A 145 -3.76 3.33 -14.42
N ASN A 146 -4.95 3.89 -14.63
CA ASN A 146 -5.27 4.70 -15.80
C ASN A 146 -5.18 6.20 -15.49
N CYS A 147 -4.50 6.59 -14.41
CA CYS A 147 -4.28 7.99 -14.07
C CYS A 147 -3.43 8.69 -15.15
N LYS A 148 -3.64 10.01 -15.31
CA LYS A 148 -2.98 10.83 -16.32
C LYS A 148 -1.45 10.74 -16.22
N GLU A 149 -0.91 10.69 -15.00
CA GLU A 149 0.53 10.59 -14.79
C GLU A 149 1.10 9.28 -15.36
N MET A 150 0.32 8.19 -15.35
CA MET A 150 0.74 6.93 -15.96
C MET A 150 0.74 7.04 -17.47
N THR A 151 -0.38 7.48 -18.07
CA THR A 151 -0.53 7.54 -19.53
C THR A 151 0.45 8.51 -20.19
N GLN A 152 0.80 9.61 -19.51
CA GLN A 152 1.76 10.59 -20.00
C GLN A 152 3.22 10.12 -19.96
N ASN A 153 3.56 9.15 -19.10
CA ASN A 153 4.95 8.70 -18.88
C ASN A 153 5.23 7.30 -19.48
N LEU A 154 4.22 6.64 -20.05
CA LEU A 154 4.41 5.43 -20.86
C LEU A 154 4.79 5.83 -22.29
N THR A 155 5.88 5.27 -22.80
CA THR A 155 6.41 5.55 -24.14
C THR A 155 6.45 4.28 -24.98
N ASN A 156 6.60 4.37 -26.30
CA ASN A 156 6.93 3.23 -27.18
C ASN A 156 5.97 2.03 -27.05
N GLY A 157 4.66 2.30 -26.94
CA GLY A 157 3.62 1.28 -26.79
C GLY A 157 3.74 0.45 -25.50
N GLN A 158 4.42 0.98 -24.47
CA GLN A 158 4.50 0.34 -23.16
C GLN A 158 3.15 0.30 -22.48
N SER A 159 2.93 -0.78 -21.75
CA SER A 159 1.85 -0.93 -20.79
C SER A 159 2.35 -0.66 -19.37
N LYS A 160 1.42 -0.45 -18.44
CA LYS A 160 1.72 -0.31 -17.00
C LYS A 160 2.48 -1.50 -16.42
N THR A 161 2.28 -2.70 -16.95
CA THR A 161 2.99 -3.92 -16.52
C THR A 161 4.44 -3.92 -16.98
N ASP A 162 4.78 -3.15 -18.04
CA ASP A 162 6.17 -3.02 -18.47
C ASP A 162 6.98 -2.08 -17.56
N ARG A 163 6.32 -1.20 -16.79
CA ARG A 163 6.93 -0.11 -16.02
C ARG A 163 6.55 -0.12 -14.54
N HIS A 164 6.88 -1.21 -13.84
CA HIS A 164 6.67 -1.33 -12.39
C HIS A 164 7.38 -0.23 -11.58
N ASP A 165 8.52 0.27 -12.06
CA ASP A 165 9.23 1.41 -11.47
C ASP A 165 8.36 2.68 -11.48
N LEU A 166 7.65 2.93 -12.59
CA LEU A 166 6.77 4.08 -12.75
C LEU A 166 5.52 3.93 -11.87
N VAL A 167 4.92 2.73 -11.82
CA VAL A 167 3.81 2.38 -10.91
C VAL A 167 4.19 2.68 -9.46
N ALA A 168 5.36 2.22 -9.01
CA ALA A 168 5.85 2.43 -7.66
C ALA A 168 6.04 3.92 -7.35
N ARG A 169 6.65 4.68 -8.27
CA ARG A 169 6.92 6.11 -8.11
C ARG A 169 5.64 6.92 -8.02
N ILE A 170 4.69 6.71 -8.95
CA ILE A 170 3.41 7.42 -8.97
C ILE A 170 2.61 7.10 -7.71
N PHE A 171 2.52 5.83 -7.33
CA PHE A 171 1.84 5.43 -6.10
C PHE A 171 2.43 6.11 -4.87
N ARG A 172 3.76 6.08 -4.72
CA ARG A 172 4.44 6.72 -3.58
C ARG A 172 4.12 8.21 -3.50
N GLN A 173 4.18 8.93 -4.63
CA GLN A 173 3.89 10.37 -4.65
C GLN A 173 2.43 10.65 -4.29
N LYS A 174 1.49 9.88 -4.85
CA LYS A 174 0.05 10.03 -4.54
C LYS A 174 -0.25 9.67 -3.08
N LEU A 175 0.36 8.62 -2.55
CA LEU A 175 0.21 8.22 -1.14
C LEU A 175 0.77 9.29 -0.18
N ILE A 176 1.91 9.91 -0.49
CA ILE A 176 2.44 11.03 0.31
C ILE A 176 1.45 12.21 0.31
N LYS A 177 0.90 12.56 -0.85
CA LYS A 177 -0.13 13.60 -0.95
C LYS A 177 -1.39 13.22 -0.14
N PHE A 178 -1.83 11.97 -0.24
CA PHE A 178 -2.96 11.44 0.50
C PHE A 178 -2.76 11.53 2.02
N MET A 179 -1.60 11.10 2.52
CA MET A 179 -1.25 11.20 3.94
C MET A 179 -1.15 12.66 4.40
N ASN A 180 -0.67 13.58 3.57
CA ASN A 180 -0.67 15.00 3.91
C ASN A 180 -2.09 15.55 4.05
N VAL A 181 -3.02 15.18 3.17
CA VAL A 181 -4.44 15.58 3.29
C VAL A 181 -5.05 15.08 4.60
N LEU A 182 -4.81 13.81 4.94
CA LEU A 182 -5.29 13.20 6.18
C LEU A 182 -4.68 13.84 7.44
N VAL A 183 -3.35 13.93 7.50
CA VAL A 183 -2.62 14.23 8.75
C VAL A 183 -2.38 15.73 8.92
N LYS A 184 -1.97 16.43 7.85
CA LYS A 184 -1.70 17.88 7.89
C LYS A 184 -2.94 18.69 7.58
N GLY A 185 -3.72 18.25 6.59
CA GLY A 185 -4.98 18.88 6.23
C GLY A 185 -6.09 18.61 7.26
N GLN A 186 -5.95 17.56 8.07
CA GLN A 186 -6.88 17.20 9.14
C GLN A 186 -8.34 17.17 8.66
N VAL A 187 -8.57 16.67 7.44
CA VAL A 187 -9.88 16.73 6.76
C VAL A 187 -11.00 15.99 7.50
N PHE A 188 -10.65 15.07 8.40
CA PHE A 188 -11.59 14.35 9.27
C PHE A 188 -11.43 14.69 10.75
N GLY A 189 -10.70 15.77 11.05
CA GLY A 189 -10.33 16.18 12.40
C GLY A 189 -8.85 15.94 12.71
N SER A 190 -8.45 16.38 13.92
CA SER A 190 -7.08 16.29 14.40
C SER A 190 -6.61 14.84 14.52
N VAL A 191 -5.44 14.54 13.94
CA VAL A 191 -4.83 13.20 13.95
C VAL A 191 -3.81 13.10 15.09
N LYS A 192 -4.03 12.17 16.03
CA LYS A 192 -3.12 11.86 17.13
C LYS A 192 -2.00 10.92 16.70
N TYR A 193 -2.37 9.82 16.04
CA TYR A 193 -1.44 8.81 15.53
C TYR A 193 -1.89 8.30 14.17
N TRP A 194 -0.96 7.78 13.39
CA TRP A 194 -1.25 7.09 12.14
C TRP A 194 -0.24 5.97 11.91
N LEU A 195 -0.69 4.93 11.21
CA LEU A 195 0.13 3.80 10.81
C LEU A 195 -0.33 3.34 9.43
N TYR A 196 0.58 2.96 8.55
CA TYR A 196 0.18 2.27 7.33
C TYR A 196 1.16 1.16 6.94
N SER A 197 0.66 0.17 6.23
CA SER A 197 1.45 -0.82 5.50
C SER A 197 1.18 -0.70 4.01
N ILE A 198 2.15 -1.10 3.19
CA ILE A 198 2.03 -1.17 1.74
C ILE A 198 2.24 -2.63 1.34
N GLU A 199 1.35 -3.16 0.51
CA GLU A 199 1.47 -4.47 -0.10
C GLU A 199 1.40 -4.35 -1.63
N TRP A 200 2.01 -5.30 -2.33
CA TRP A 200 1.79 -5.46 -3.77
C TRP A 200 0.68 -6.48 -3.97
N GLN A 201 -0.46 -6.06 -4.52
CA GLN A 201 -1.52 -7.03 -4.79
C GLN A 201 -1.10 -7.96 -5.92
N LYS A 202 -1.60 -9.21 -5.90
CA LYS A 202 -1.41 -10.22 -6.98
C LYS A 202 -1.76 -9.73 -8.38
N ARG A 203 -2.49 -8.60 -8.50
CA ARG A 203 -2.83 -7.93 -9.76
C ARG A 203 -1.77 -6.91 -10.23
N GLY A 204 -0.61 -6.85 -9.57
CA GLY A 204 0.53 -6.03 -9.95
C GLY A 204 0.43 -4.55 -9.54
N LEU A 205 -0.53 -4.18 -8.68
CA LEU A 205 -0.70 -2.80 -8.21
C LEU A 205 -0.39 -2.67 -6.71
N PRO A 206 0.30 -1.60 -6.31
CA PRO A 206 0.51 -1.31 -4.91
C PRO A 206 -0.80 -0.89 -4.24
N HIS A 207 -0.95 -1.33 -3.00
CA HIS A 207 -2.10 -1.09 -2.15
C HIS A 207 -1.61 -0.73 -0.77
N SER A 208 -2.28 0.20 -0.10
CA SER A 208 -1.95 0.57 1.27
C SER A 208 -3.13 0.36 2.20
N HIS A 209 -2.82 -0.11 3.41
CA HIS A 209 -3.72 -0.23 4.54
C HIS A 209 -3.33 0.83 5.56
N ILE A 210 -4.23 1.77 5.85
CA ILE A 210 -3.95 2.96 6.64
C ILE A 210 -4.87 2.97 7.86
N LEU A 211 -4.30 3.14 9.04
CA LEU A 211 -5.00 3.34 10.31
C LEU A 211 -4.77 4.77 10.81
N ILE A 212 -5.85 5.42 11.23
CA ILE A 212 -5.83 6.78 11.78
C ILE A 212 -6.47 6.77 13.16
N TRP A 213 -5.80 7.38 14.14
CA TRP A 213 -6.35 7.72 15.45
C TRP A 213 -6.64 9.21 15.48
N LEU A 214 -7.92 9.56 15.51
CA LEU A 214 -8.35 10.94 15.69
C LEU A 214 -8.28 11.31 17.17
N THR A 215 -8.07 12.59 17.45
CA THR A 215 -8.10 13.12 18.82
C THR A 215 -9.50 13.01 19.42
N ASN A 216 -10.53 13.22 18.60
CA ASN A 216 -11.93 13.16 18.99
C ASN A 216 -12.59 11.91 18.41
N THR A 217 -13.45 11.27 19.20
CA THR A 217 -14.27 10.15 18.74
C THR A 217 -15.39 10.64 17.82
N LEU A 218 -15.58 9.97 16.69
CA LEU A 218 -16.66 10.28 15.75
C LEU A 218 -18.00 9.71 16.24
N SER A 219 -19.04 10.53 16.23
CA SER A 219 -20.43 10.07 16.38
C SER A 219 -20.95 9.44 15.08
N THR A 220 -22.08 8.73 15.13
CA THR A 220 -22.71 8.13 13.93
C THR A 220 -23.04 9.18 12.86
N ASN A 221 -23.54 10.34 13.26
CA ASN A 221 -23.86 11.43 12.34
C ASN A 221 -22.58 11.96 11.67
N GLN A 222 -21.50 12.13 12.43
CA GLN A 222 -20.22 12.55 11.87
C GLN A 222 -19.60 11.50 10.93
N ILE A 223 -19.88 10.21 11.14
CA ILE A 223 -19.46 9.15 10.22
C ILE A 223 -20.16 9.32 8.87
N ASP A 224 -21.47 9.59 8.86
CA ASP A 224 -22.25 9.79 7.64
C ASP A 224 -21.81 11.03 6.84
N ASP A 225 -21.19 12.01 7.49
CA ASP A 225 -20.61 13.20 6.83
C ASP A 225 -19.33 12.88 6.06
N ILE A 226 -18.55 11.88 6.51
CA ILE A 226 -17.22 11.57 5.95
C ILE A 226 -17.17 10.27 5.13
N ILE A 227 -18.06 9.33 5.43
CA ILE A 227 -18.16 8.01 4.83
C ILE A 227 -19.59 7.77 4.35
N SER A 228 -19.72 7.32 3.11
CA SER A 228 -20.97 6.85 2.54
C SER A 228 -20.84 5.41 2.07
N ALA A 229 -21.94 4.67 2.13
CA ALA A 229 -22.09 3.38 1.50
C ALA A 229 -23.29 3.37 0.52
N GLU A 230 -23.61 4.54 -0.04
CA GLU A 230 -24.74 4.75 -0.96
C GLU A 230 -24.26 5.18 -2.34
N ILE A 231 -25.05 4.86 -3.36
CA ILE A 231 -24.92 5.39 -4.72
C ILE A 231 -25.30 6.89 -4.67
N PRO A 232 -24.40 7.79 -5.09
CA PRO A 232 -24.70 9.22 -5.16
C PRO A 232 -25.88 9.51 -6.11
N ASN A 233 -26.61 10.60 -5.89
CA ASN A 233 -27.62 11.02 -6.85
C ASN A 233 -26.93 11.68 -8.06
N PRO A 234 -27.08 11.14 -9.28
CA PRO A 234 -26.43 11.69 -10.48
C PRO A 234 -26.93 13.09 -10.84
N SER A 235 -28.12 13.49 -10.41
CA SER A 235 -28.65 14.84 -10.62
C SER A 235 -27.96 15.88 -9.73
N THR A 236 -27.38 15.48 -8.60
CA THR A 236 -26.70 16.39 -7.67
C THR A 236 -25.18 16.35 -7.81
N ASP A 237 -24.57 15.17 -7.93
CA ASP A 237 -23.13 15.00 -8.10
C ASP A 237 -22.84 13.85 -9.07
N LYS A 238 -23.00 14.13 -10.37
CA LYS A 238 -22.72 13.17 -11.44
C LYS A 238 -21.28 12.67 -11.45
N ASN A 239 -20.33 13.53 -11.09
CA ASN A 239 -18.91 13.17 -11.04
C ASN A 239 -18.67 12.10 -9.97
N LEU A 240 -19.15 12.33 -8.74
CA LEU A 240 -19.03 11.33 -7.68
C LEU A 240 -19.78 10.04 -8.05
N TYR A 241 -20.97 10.14 -8.64
CA TYR A 241 -21.71 8.97 -9.14
C TYR A 241 -20.84 8.14 -10.09
N ASP A 242 -20.26 8.74 -11.13
CA ASP A 242 -19.44 8.05 -12.11
C ASP A 242 -18.20 7.38 -11.45
N ILE A 243 -17.56 8.06 -10.49
CA ILE A 243 -16.42 7.50 -9.74
C ILE A 243 -16.86 6.31 -8.87
N VAL A 244 -17.98 6.42 -8.17
CA VAL A 244 -18.49 5.36 -7.27
C VAL A 244 -18.89 4.12 -8.08
N ILE A 245 -19.65 4.29 -9.16
CA ILE A 245 -20.07 3.19 -10.02
C ILE A 245 -18.88 2.46 -10.63
N LYS A 246 -17.83 3.20 -11.00
CA LYS A 246 -16.61 2.64 -11.59
C LYS A 246 -15.71 1.94 -10.58
N ASN A 247 -15.54 2.51 -9.39
CA ASN A 247 -14.46 2.12 -8.48
C ASN A 247 -14.91 1.46 -7.17
N VAL A 248 -16.16 1.62 -6.75
CA VAL A 248 -16.57 1.32 -5.36
C VAL A 248 -17.66 0.25 -5.28
N VAL A 249 -18.27 -0.10 -6.42
CA VAL A 249 -19.20 -1.20 -6.51
C VAL A 249 -18.48 -2.52 -6.17
N HIS A 250 -19.03 -3.27 -5.22
CA HIS A 250 -18.53 -4.58 -4.88
C HIS A 250 -18.62 -5.49 -6.10
N GLY A 251 -17.46 -6.00 -6.53
CA GLY A 251 -17.38 -6.88 -7.68
C GLY A 251 -18.20 -8.15 -7.48
N GLN A 252 -18.96 -8.53 -8.50
CA GLN A 252 -20.00 -9.55 -8.44
C GLN A 252 -19.58 -10.86 -7.77
N CYS A 253 -20.36 -11.26 -6.77
CA CYS A 253 -20.35 -12.54 -6.07
C CYS A 253 -21.81 -13.01 -5.90
N GLY A 254 -22.02 -14.31 -5.75
CA GLY A 254 -23.37 -14.88 -5.60
C GLY A 254 -24.15 -14.91 -6.90
N ALA A 255 -25.42 -14.47 -6.86
CA ALA A 255 -26.35 -14.59 -7.99
C ALA A 255 -25.83 -13.95 -9.30
N PHE A 256 -24.96 -12.94 -9.20
CA PHE A 256 -24.39 -12.24 -10.34
C PHE A 256 -23.12 -12.90 -10.89
N ASN A 257 -22.45 -13.74 -10.10
CA ASN A 257 -21.26 -14.49 -10.51
C ASN A 257 -20.95 -15.61 -9.51
N SER A 258 -21.48 -16.81 -9.76
CA SER A 258 -21.26 -18.00 -8.93
C SER A 258 -19.81 -18.52 -8.98
N LEU A 259 -19.05 -18.16 -10.02
CA LEU A 259 -17.63 -18.51 -10.20
C LEU A 259 -16.68 -17.51 -9.53
N SER A 260 -17.21 -16.50 -8.83
CA SER A 260 -16.38 -15.53 -8.13
C SER A 260 -15.55 -16.24 -7.04
N PRO A 261 -14.22 -16.07 -6.97
CA PRO A 261 -13.39 -16.66 -5.91
C PRO A 261 -13.81 -16.23 -4.49
N ARG A 262 -14.60 -15.15 -4.40
CA ARG A 262 -15.17 -14.59 -3.17
C ARG A 262 -16.47 -15.27 -2.75
N PHE A 263 -17.13 -16.02 -3.63
CA PHE A 263 -18.34 -16.77 -3.33
C PHE A 263 -17.96 -18.18 -2.88
N LYS A 264 -18.23 -18.51 -1.63
CA LYS A 264 -17.90 -19.79 -1.02
C LYS A 264 -19.11 -20.28 -0.22
N GLU A 265 -19.43 -21.56 -0.34
CA GLU A 265 -20.52 -22.19 0.44
C GLU A 265 -21.87 -21.46 0.31
N GLY A 266 -22.21 -20.99 -0.90
CA GLY A 266 -23.46 -20.27 -1.15
C GLY A 266 -23.51 -18.83 -0.65
N ASN A 267 -22.42 -18.31 -0.06
CA ASN A 267 -22.35 -16.95 0.48
C ASN A 267 -21.14 -16.17 -0.03
N CYS A 268 -21.30 -14.84 -0.10
CA CYS A 268 -20.16 -13.98 -0.36
C CYS A 268 -19.29 -13.86 0.90
N SER A 269 -18.00 -14.12 0.80
CA SER A 269 -17.02 -13.99 1.91
C SER A 269 -16.93 -12.58 2.52
N LYS A 270 -17.50 -11.58 1.85
CA LYS A 270 -17.61 -10.19 2.32
C LYS A 270 -19.04 -9.81 2.71
N MET A 271 -19.95 -10.78 2.81
CA MET A 271 -21.34 -10.62 3.27
C MET A 271 -22.20 -9.70 2.40
N TYR A 272 -21.89 -9.61 1.10
CA TYR A 272 -22.73 -8.91 0.13
C TYR A 272 -23.84 -9.82 -0.42
N PRO A 273 -25.03 -9.28 -0.72
CA PRO A 273 -25.48 -7.90 -0.44
C PRO A 273 -25.66 -7.63 1.06
N HIS A 274 -25.32 -6.42 1.50
CA HIS A 274 -25.63 -5.99 2.87
C HIS A 274 -27.13 -5.68 3.04
N GLN A 275 -27.57 -5.49 4.29
CA GLN A 275 -28.95 -5.11 4.58
C GLN A 275 -29.18 -3.61 4.31
N PHE A 276 -30.44 -3.25 4.03
CA PHE A 276 -30.84 -1.84 4.00
C PHE A 276 -31.01 -1.31 5.42
N ILE A 277 -30.47 -0.12 5.67
CA ILE A 277 -30.51 0.54 6.98
C ILE A 277 -30.66 2.03 6.74
N LYS A 278 -31.62 2.67 7.44
CA LYS A 278 -31.92 4.10 7.26
C LYS A 278 -30.86 5.03 7.82
N GLU A 279 -30.15 4.62 8.87
CA GLU A 279 -29.16 5.44 9.58
C GLU A 279 -27.99 4.56 10.02
N THR A 280 -26.79 5.13 10.09
CA THR A 280 -25.61 4.37 10.52
C THR A 280 -25.68 4.01 12.00
N GLN A 281 -25.39 2.74 12.32
CA GLN A 281 -25.44 2.20 13.68
C GLN A 281 -24.11 1.58 14.08
N PHE A 282 -23.74 1.64 15.35
CA PHE A 282 -22.57 0.89 15.84
C PHE A 282 -22.95 -0.60 16.03
N ALA A 283 -22.24 -1.50 15.36
CA ALA A 283 -22.38 -2.93 15.64
C ALA A 283 -21.58 -3.34 16.89
N THR A 284 -21.99 -4.44 17.49
CA THR A 284 -21.34 -5.04 18.67
C THR A 284 -19.90 -5.50 18.42
N ASP A 285 -19.53 -5.75 17.17
CA ASP A 285 -18.19 -6.23 16.79
C ASP A 285 -17.17 -5.10 16.51
N GLY A 286 -17.63 -3.86 16.61
CA GLY A 286 -16.82 -2.64 16.50
C GLY A 286 -16.69 -2.06 15.08
N TYR A 287 -17.40 -2.60 14.08
CA TYR A 287 -17.59 -1.93 12.80
C TYR A 287 -19.00 -1.37 12.70
N PRO A 288 -19.21 -0.14 12.17
CA PRO A 288 -20.54 0.38 12.01
C PRO A 288 -21.27 -0.31 10.86
N LEU A 289 -22.58 -0.50 11.05
CA LEU A 289 -23.50 -0.81 9.97
C LEU A 289 -23.87 0.51 9.29
N TYR A 290 -23.31 0.74 8.10
CA TYR A 290 -23.53 1.98 7.37
C TYR A 290 -24.96 2.10 6.86
N ARG A 291 -25.45 3.35 6.81
CA ARG A 291 -26.66 3.72 6.10
C ARG A 291 -26.62 3.26 4.65
N ARG A 292 -27.66 2.52 4.26
CA ARG A 292 -27.93 2.02 2.92
C ARG A 292 -29.43 2.10 2.72
N ARG A 293 -29.94 3.21 2.18
CA ARG A 293 -31.38 3.39 1.99
C ARG A 293 -31.89 2.58 0.81
N LYS A 294 -33.11 2.06 0.93
CA LYS A 294 -33.89 1.51 -0.19
C LYS A 294 -34.51 2.66 -1.00
N SER A 295 -35.03 2.36 -2.19
CA SER A 295 -35.58 3.39 -3.11
C SER A 295 -36.69 4.23 -2.48
N GLU A 296 -37.57 3.61 -1.69
CA GLU A 296 -38.66 4.29 -0.97
C GLU A 296 -38.16 5.33 0.05
N ASP A 297 -36.94 5.16 0.56
CA ASP A 297 -36.30 6.06 1.51
C ASP A 297 -35.32 7.03 0.81
N GLY A 298 -35.37 7.13 -0.53
CA GLY A 298 -34.49 7.99 -1.34
C GLY A 298 -33.17 7.34 -1.76
N GLY A 299 -33.01 6.03 -1.56
CA GLY A 299 -31.88 5.27 -2.07
C GLY A 299 -31.84 5.24 -3.61
N GLN A 300 -30.64 5.26 -4.18
CA GLN A 300 -30.46 5.21 -5.63
C GLN A 300 -30.20 3.78 -6.10
N THR A 301 -30.51 3.52 -7.37
CA THR A 301 -30.09 2.32 -8.09
C THR A 301 -29.21 2.71 -9.27
N ALA A 302 -28.40 1.77 -9.73
CA ALA A 302 -27.54 2.00 -10.88
C ALA A 302 -27.45 0.75 -11.73
N THR A 303 -27.19 0.95 -13.01
CA THR A 303 -27.04 -0.13 -13.97
C THR A 303 -25.57 -0.30 -14.31
N VAL A 304 -25.01 -1.47 -13.99
CA VAL A 304 -23.60 -1.80 -14.22
C VAL A 304 -23.47 -2.88 -15.29
N LYS A 305 -22.58 -2.64 -16.26
CA LYS A 305 -22.23 -3.65 -17.28
C LYS A 305 -21.32 -4.70 -16.69
N ASN A 306 -21.63 -5.96 -16.97
CA ASN A 306 -20.82 -7.10 -16.63
C ASN A 306 -20.65 -8.02 -17.83
N LYS A 307 -19.46 -8.01 -18.43
CA LYS A 307 -19.19 -8.75 -19.66
C LYS A 307 -20.28 -8.45 -20.71
N SER A 308 -21.17 -9.41 -20.97
CA SER A 308 -22.31 -9.33 -21.90
C SER A 308 -23.63 -8.86 -21.28
N ASP A 309 -23.78 -8.93 -19.96
CA ASP A 309 -25.05 -8.66 -19.28
C ASP A 309 -25.05 -7.31 -18.56
N THR A 310 -26.25 -6.78 -18.38
CA THR A 310 -26.48 -5.52 -17.70
C THR A 310 -27.25 -5.79 -16.42
N VAL A 311 -26.66 -5.43 -15.27
CA VAL A 311 -27.20 -5.76 -13.95
C VAL A 311 -27.61 -4.48 -13.24
N MET A 312 -28.82 -4.46 -12.68
CA MET A 312 -29.25 -3.41 -11.77
C MET A 312 -28.72 -3.70 -10.36
N ILE A 313 -28.03 -2.73 -9.78
CA ILE A 313 -27.53 -2.75 -8.41
C ILE A 313 -28.16 -1.63 -7.60
N ASP A 314 -28.15 -1.81 -6.28
CA ASP A 314 -28.59 -0.82 -5.31
C ASP A 314 -27.52 -0.58 -4.25
N ASN A 315 -27.85 0.24 -3.26
CA ASN A 315 -26.98 0.60 -2.15
C ASN A 315 -26.40 -0.59 -1.38
N ARG A 316 -26.94 -1.81 -1.46
CA ARG A 316 -26.42 -2.98 -0.75
C ARG A 316 -25.09 -3.49 -1.30
N PHE A 317 -24.72 -3.06 -2.51
CA PHE A 317 -23.49 -3.47 -3.21
C PHE A 317 -22.35 -2.47 -3.12
N ILE A 318 -22.55 -1.34 -2.44
CA ILE A 318 -21.54 -0.28 -2.40
C ILE A 318 -20.55 -0.52 -1.25
N VAL A 319 -19.27 -0.56 -1.55
CA VAL A 319 -18.22 -0.58 -0.52
C VAL A 319 -18.17 0.79 0.17
N PRO A 320 -18.02 0.88 1.50
CA PRO A 320 -17.89 2.18 2.17
C PRO A 320 -16.77 3.04 1.57
N TYR A 321 -17.01 4.33 1.40
CA TYR A 321 -16.05 5.23 0.79
C TYR A 321 -16.17 6.64 1.34
N SER A 322 -15.12 7.44 1.17
CA SER A 322 -15.20 8.88 1.43
C SER A 322 -15.42 9.66 0.13
N PRO A 323 -16.54 10.41 -0.01
CA PRO A 323 -16.80 11.25 -1.17
C PRO A 323 -15.67 12.23 -1.48
N LEU A 324 -15.08 12.83 -0.45
CA LEU A 324 -13.98 13.78 -0.56
C LEU A 324 -12.76 13.13 -1.21
N HIS A 325 -12.32 12.00 -0.66
CA HIS A 325 -11.11 11.33 -1.12
C HIS A 325 -11.23 10.78 -2.54
N LEU A 326 -12.38 10.21 -2.89
CA LEU A 326 -12.61 9.70 -4.23
C LEU A 326 -12.51 10.82 -5.27
N LYS A 327 -13.13 11.98 -5.01
CA LYS A 327 -13.06 13.14 -5.91
C LYS A 327 -11.64 13.72 -6.02
N MET A 328 -10.89 13.75 -4.92
CA MET A 328 -9.54 14.31 -4.91
C MET A 328 -8.51 13.43 -5.63
N PHE A 329 -8.63 12.11 -5.56
CA PHE A 329 -7.56 11.20 -5.99
C PHE A 329 -7.90 10.31 -7.18
N ASP A 330 -9.17 10.27 -7.64
CA ASP A 330 -9.66 9.40 -8.72
C ASP A 330 -9.06 7.98 -8.62
N ALA A 331 -9.20 7.40 -7.43
CA ALA A 331 -8.58 6.14 -7.05
C ALA A 331 -9.59 5.22 -6.35
N HIS A 332 -9.29 3.93 -6.30
CA HIS A 332 -10.10 2.98 -5.53
C HIS A 332 -9.74 3.11 -4.05
N ILE A 333 -10.58 3.86 -3.31
CA ILE A 333 -10.39 4.13 -1.89
C ILE A 333 -11.58 3.58 -1.10
N ASN A 334 -11.32 2.65 -0.18
CA ASN A 334 -12.29 2.23 0.82
C ASN A 334 -12.01 3.05 2.09
N ALA A 335 -13.05 3.53 2.76
CA ALA A 335 -12.93 4.20 4.04
C ALA A 335 -13.95 3.62 5.00
N GLU A 336 -13.46 3.06 6.10
CA GLU A 336 -14.27 2.48 7.15
C GLU A 336 -13.98 3.19 8.48
N SER A 337 -15.04 3.59 9.18
CA SER A 337 -14.98 3.85 10.61
C SER A 337 -14.65 2.54 11.32
N CYS A 338 -13.65 2.62 12.19
CA CYS A 338 -13.18 1.50 12.97
C CYS A 338 -13.36 1.84 14.44
N ASN A 339 -13.85 0.87 15.21
CA ASN A 339 -13.79 0.92 16.66
C ASN A 339 -13.48 -0.47 17.23
N SER A 340 -12.65 -1.23 16.49
CA SER A 340 -12.32 -2.63 16.76
C SER A 340 -10.82 -2.89 16.74
N ILE A 341 -10.35 -3.76 17.64
CA ILE A 341 -8.97 -4.25 17.64
C ILE A 341 -8.71 -5.19 16.44
N LYS A 342 -9.77 -5.68 15.77
CA LYS A 342 -9.67 -6.51 14.57
C LYS A 342 -8.89 -5.82 13.44
N SER A 343 -9.08 -4.52 13.21
CA SER A 343 -8.31 -3.77 12.19
C SER A 343 -6.82 -3.71 12.48
N ILE A 344 -6.44 -3.69 13.77
CA ILE A 344 -5.03 -3.76 14.19
C ILE A 344 -4.47 -5.15 13.87
N LYS A 345 -5.18 -6.22 14.23
CA LYS A 345 -4.77 -7.60 13.86
C LYS A 345 -4.61 -7.75 12.35
N TYR A 346 -5.50 -7.12 11.58
CA TYR A 346 -5.43 -7.09 10.13
C TYR A 346 -4.15 -6.42 9.63
N VAL A 347 -3.82 -5.21 10.11
CA VAL A 347 -2.57 -4.53 9.72
C VAL A 347 -1.34 -5.30 10.20
N LEU A 348 -1.36 -5.84 11.43
CA LEU A 348 -0.28 -6.68 11.95
C LEU A 348 -0.05 -7.93 11.09
N LYS A 349 -1.10 -8.54 10.53
CA LYS A 349 -0.97 -9.63 9.56
C LYS A 349 -0.09 -9.17 8.39
N TYR A 350 -0.35 -7.99 7.82
CA TYR A 350 0.46 -7.47 6.70
C TYR A 350 1.87 -7.03 7.09
N VAL A 351 2.09 -6.67 8.37
CA VAL A 351 3.44 -6.45 8.89
C VAL A 351 4.23 -7.78 8.96
N HIS A 352 3.56 -8.91 9.24
CA HIS A 352 4.19 -10.22 9.40
C HIS A 352 4.20 -11.09 8.13
N MET A 353 3.37 -10.80 7.12
CA MET A 353 3.32 -11.59 5.87
C MET A 353 4.61 -11.47 5.04
N GLY A 354 5.51 -10.55 5.41
CA GLY A 354 6.75 -10.32 4.68
C GLY A 354 6.58 -9.40 3.47
N SER A 355 7.70 -9.02 2.88
CA SER A 355 7.70 -8.38 1.56
C SER A 355 7.53 -9.46 0.49
N ASP A 356 6.50 -9.32 -0.35
CA ASP A 356 6.39 -10.04 -1.63
C ASP A 356 7.55 -9.66 -2.57
#